data_AF-A0A226DLX7-F1
#
_entry.id   AF-A0A226DLX7-F1
#
_cell.length_a   1.000
_cell.length_b   1.000
_cell.length_c   1.000
_cell.angle_alpha   90.00
_cell.angle_beta   90.00
_cell.angle_gamma   90.00
#
_symmetry.space_group_name_H-M   'P 1'
#
loop_
_entity.id
_entity.type
_entity.pdbx_description
1 polymer ?
#
loop_
_entity_poly.entity_id
_entity_poly.type
_entity_poly.pdbx_seq_one_letter_code
_entity_poly.pdbx_strand_id
1 'polypeptide(L)'
;MDNFLRKLASPTFHSETSYLPAMTSTTKWLVKSFAIPLISEARGQGYSIIKKKKHWAIYFCTALIFFFHNLIYAFWFYENIYKSNGTESLQVWQKVISFFFLSKHSMVVGIHLCILFRRRELLQVMKTCAWIEKKCRGVGPSNYTKISILSHLDAAKFSLFAVPIVLGTLGLFRPCMPPSIANILILECRDGWGDQEAALWVRLINGLLQGSVGLSVAAVIVTTIKRIFLYPAVMVELWIKTIER
;
A
#
# COMPACT_ATOMS: atom_id res chain seq x y z
N MET A 1 23.05 28.18 -12.09
CA MET A 1 22.46 28.00 -10.74
C MET A 1 21.44 26.86 -10.81
N ASP A 2 21.86 25.68 -11.28
CA ASP A 2 20.89 24.72 -11.87
C ASP A 2 20.98 23.31 -11.28
N ASN A 3 22.13 22.92 -10.72
CA ASN A 3 22.29 21.58 -10.14
C ASN A 3 21.72 21.45 -8.72
N PHE A 4 21.67 22.54 -7.95
CA PHE A 4 21.19 22.49 -6.56
C PHE A 4 19.66 22.48 -6.48
N LEU A 5 18.99 23.30 -7.29
CA LEU A 5 17.53 23.28 -7.42
C LEU A 5 17.03 21.97 -8.06
N ARG A 6 17.76 21.39 -9.02
CA ARG A 6 17.46 20.06 -9.57
C ARG A 6 17.66 18.91 -8.56
N LYS A 7 18.62 19.06 -7.63
CA LYS A 7 18.81 18.15 -6.48
C LYS A 7 17.73 18.30 -5.41
N LEU A 8 17.24 19.52 -5.19
CA LEU A 8 16.15 19.78 -4.25
C LEU A 8 14.79 19.33 -4.80
N ALA A 9 14.60 19.41 -6.12
CA ALA A 9 13.39 18.93 -6.79
C ALA A 9 13.31 17.40 -6.94
N SER A 10 14.44 16.68 -6.82
CA SER A 10 14.47 15.20 -6.82
C SER A 10 15.03 14.66 -5.49
N PRO A 11 14.21 14.53 -4.45
CA PRO A 11 14.67 14.20 -3.09
C PRO A 11 15.18 12.76 -2.93
N THR A 12 15.27 11.98 -4.01
CA THR A 12 15.82 10.63 -4.00
C THR A 12 16.81 10.48 -5.14
N PHE A 13 18.04 10.08 -4.79
CA PHE A 13 19.10 9.63 -5.69
C PHE A 13 18.56 8.58 -6.68
N HIS A 14 18.03 9.04 -7.81
CA HIS A 14 17.76 8.18 -8.94
C HIS A 14 18.99 8.14 -9.82
N SER A 15 19.37 6.93 -10.18
CA SER A 15 20.13 6.74 -11.41
C SER A 15 19.20 7.20 -12.53
N GLU A 16 19.46 8.34 -13.19
CA GLU A 16 18.68 8.86 -14.35
C GLU A 16 18.76 7.92 -15.59
N THR A 17 19.15 6.67 -15.38
CA THR A 17 19.53 5.71 -16.40
C THR A 17 18.82 4.35 -16.23
N SER A 18 18.14 4.11 -15.10
CA SER A 18 17.48 2.82 -14.82
C SER A 18 16.38 2.94 -13.77
N TYR A 19 15.27 2.22 -13.99
CA TYR A 19 14.16 2.08 -13.03
C TYR A 19 14.47 1.05 -11.93
N LEU A 20 15.42 0.15 -12.15
CA LEU A 20 15.76 -0.95 -11.27
C LEU A 20 16.09 -0.52 -9.83
N PRO A 21 16.88 0.55 -9.55
CA PRO A 21 17.16 0.98 -8.19
C PRO A 21 15.91 1.45 -7.45
N ALA A 22 15.07 2.27 -8.09
CA ALA A 22 13.82 2.78 -7.52
C ALA A 22 12.83 1.64 -7.23
N MET A 23 12.72 0.70 -8.17
CA MET A 23 11.90 -0.50 -8.05
C MET A 23 12.37 -1.42 -6.92
N THR A 24 13.69 -1.66 -6.84
CA THR A 24 14.30 -2.51 -5.82
C THR A 24 14.14 -1.91 -4.43
N SER A 25 14.38 -0.60 -4.30
CA SER A 25 14.20 0.16 -3.05
C SER A 25 12.76 0.06 -2.56
N THR A 26 11.78 0.37 -3.43
CA THR A 26 10.36 0.28 -3.06
C THR A 26 9.99 -1.14 -2.64
N THR A 27 10.45 -2.14 -3.37
CA THR A 27 10.07 -3.54 -3.10
C THR A 27 10.67 -4.08 -1.82
N LYS A 28 11.86 -3.62 -1.44
CA LYS A 28 12.44 -3.92 -0.13
C LYS A 28 11.52 -3.46 1.00
N TRP A 29 10.92 -2.27 0.87
CA TRP A 29 9.95 -1.75 1.86
C TRP A 29 8.62 -2.50 1.81
N LEU A 30 8.09 -2.77 0.61
CA LEU A 30 6.86 -3.53 0.43
C LEU A 30 6.95 -4.94 1.04
N VAL A 31 8.05 -5.65 0.80
CA VAL A 31 8.29 -6.98 1.37
C VAL A 31 8.43 -6.93 2.90
N LYS A 32 9.08 -5.91 3.44
CA LYS A 32 9.20 -5.72 4.90
C LYS A 32 7.85 -5.47 5.58
N SER A 33 6.85 -4.98 4.87
CA SER A 33 5.50 -4.79 5.42
C SER A 33 4.75 -6.11 5.66
N PHE A 34 5.25 -7.24 5.12
CA PHE A 34 4.55 -8.53 5.13
C PHE A 34 3.10 -8.46 4.60
N ALA A 35 2.76 -7.45 3.79
CA ALA A 35 1.46 -7.34 3.14
C ALA A 35 1.41 -8.06 1.78
N ILE A 36 2.51 -8.67 1.35
CA ILE A 36 2.64 -9.38 0.07
C ILE A 36 3.32 -10.71 0.35
N PRO A 37 2.94 -11.81 -0.32
CA PRO A 37 3.49 -13.15 -0.10
C PRO A 37 4.90 -13.35 -0.68
N LEU A 38 5.78 -12.34 -0.62
CA LEU A 38 7.14 -12.35 -1.15
C LEU A 38 8.16 -11.94 -0.08
N ILE A 39 9.37 -12.47 -0.18
CA ILE A 39 10.51 -12.12 0.68
C ILE A 39 11.74 -11.72 -0.16
N SER A 40 12.60 -10.87 0.41
CA SER A 40 13.88 -10.50 -0.15
C SER A 40 14.92 -11.52 0.27
N GLU A 41 15.73 -12.00 -0.67
CA GLU A 41 16.81 -12.93 -0.35
C GLU A 41 18.00 -12.19 0.26
N ALA A 42 18.57 -12.75 1.33
CA ALA A 42 19.57 -12.09 2.18
C ALA A 42 20.92 -11.83 1.48
N ARG A 43 21.14 -12.35 0.27
CA ARG A 43 22.41 -12.25 -0.48
C ARG A 43 22.30 -11.48 -1.81
N GLY A 44 21.26 -10.65 -1.97
CA GLY A 44 21.10 -9.86 -3.20
C GLY A 44 20.68 -10.67 -4.44
N GLN A 45 20.35 -11.96 -4.27
CA GLN A 45 19.89 -12.86 -5.35
C GLN A 45 18.43 -12.62 -5.81
N GLY A 46 17.79 -11.55 -5.30
CA GLY A 46 16.48 -11.10 -5.75
C GLY A 46 15.36 -11.43 -4.77
N TYR A 47 14.21 -11.82 -5.30
CA TYR A 47 12.99 -12.06 -4.53
C TYR A 47 12.56 -13.52 -4.67
N SER A 48 11.92 -14.05 -3.63
CA SER A 48 11.29 -15.37 -3.64
C SER A 48 10.00 -15.41 -2.84
N ILE A 49 9.22 -16.47 -3.03
CA ILE A 49 8.01 -16.72 -2.25
C ILE A 49 8.39 -17.06 -0.82
N ILE A 50 7.57 -16.64 0.15
CA ILE A 50 7.76 -16.96 1.57
C ILE A 50 7.75 -18.50 1.76
N LYS A 51 8.90 -19.06 2.16
CA LYS A 51 9.05 -20.50 2.48
C LYS A 51 9.10 -20.79 3.99
N LYS A 52 9.64 -19.86 4.78
CA LYS A 52 9.82 -20.08 6.23
C LYS A 52 8.49 -19.94 6.96
N LYS A 53 8.14 -20.94 7.79
CA LYS A 53 6.90 -20.96 8.60
C LYS A 53 6.70 -19.67 9.42
N LYS A 54 7.76 -19.15 10.05
CA LYS A 54 7.69 -17.90 10.85
C LYS A 54 7.25 -16.68 10.03
N HIS A 55 7.78 -16.49 8.83
CA HIS A 55 7.38 -15.38 7.96
C HIS A 55 5.96 -15.57 7.40
N TRP A 56 5.57 -16.82 7.16
CA TRP A 56 4.21 -17.16 6.76
C TRP A 56 3.21 -16.84 7.88
N ALA A 57 3.55 -17.13 9.13
CA ALA A 57 2.74 -16.76 10.29
C ALA A 57 2.56 -15.24 10.38
N ILE A 58 3.63 -14.45 10.22
CA ILE A 58 3.54 -12.97 10.24
C ILE A 58 2.65 -12.45 9.10
N TYR A 59 2.84 -12.96 7.88
CA TYR A 59 2.00 -12.61 6.72
C TYR A 59 0.53 -12.94 7.00
N PHE A 60 0.24 -14.15 7.49
CA PHE A 60 -1.11 -14.61 7.78
C PHE A 60 -1.76 -13.79 8.91
N CYS A 61 -1.05 -13.50 10.00
CA CYS A 61 -1.54 -12.62 11.05
C CYS A 61 -1.84 -11.21 10.53
N THR A 62 -0.98 -10.65 9.68
CA THR A 62 -1.20 -9.33 9.07
C THR A 62 -2.43 -9.33 8.17
N ALA A 63 -2.59 -10.38 7.34
CA ALA A 63 -3.75 -10.56 6.48
C ALA A 63 -5.04 -10.76 7.28
N LEU A 64 -4.98 -11.49 8.39
CA LEU A 64 -6.11 -11.66 9.31
C LEU A 64 -6.52 -10.35 9.97
N ILE A 65 -5.58 -9.58 10.51
CA ILE A 65 -5.86 -8.27 11.11
C ILE A 65 -6.56 -7.37 10.08
N PHE A 66 -6.03 -7.33 8.86
CA PHE A 66 -6.64 -6.58 7.78
C PHE A 66 -8.07 -7.09 7.48
N PHE A 67 -8.26 -8.40 7.32
CA PHE A 67 -9.57 -8.99 7.03
C PHE A 67 -10.61 -8.73 8.14
N PHE A 68 -10.25 -8.93 9.40
CA PHE A 68 -11.14 -8.64 10.54
C PHE A 68 -11.49 -7.16 10.62
N HIS A 69 -10.52 -6.27 10.39
CA HIS A 69 -10.79 -4.83 10.34
C HIS A 69 -11.83 -4.49 9.27
N ASN A 70 -11.73 -5.09 8.07
CA ASN A 70 -12.71 -4.90 7.00
C ASN A 70 -14.09 -5.45 7.39
N LEU A 71 -14.17 -6.63 8.01
CA LEU A 71 -15.43 -7.22 8.45
C LEU A 71 -16.13 -6.37 9.51
N ILE A 72 -15.38 -5.94 10.52
CA ILE A 72 -15.90 -5.09 11.61
C ILE A 72 -16.38 -3.76 11.04
N TYR A 73 -15.62 -3.16 10.11
CA TYR A 73 -16.01 -1.93 9.44
C TYR A 73 -17.28 -2.09 8.59
N ALA A 74 -17.41 -3.20 7.85
CA ALA A 74 -18.61 -3.51 7.07
C ALA A 74 -19.83 -3.75 7.97
N PHE A 75 -19.66 -4.42 9.11
CA PHE A 75 -20.71 -4.60 10.11
C PHE A 75 -21.18 -3.26 10.67
N TRP A 76 -20.26 -2.37 11.04
CA TRP A 76 -20.59 -1.02 11.49
C TRP A 76 -21.33 -0.21 10.44
N PHE A 77 -20.88 -0.30 9.19
CA PHE A 77 -21.54 0.36 8.08
C PHE A 77 -22.99 -0.13 7.93
N TYR A 78 -23.22 -1.44 8.03
CA TYR A 78 -24.54 -2.03 7.98
C TYR A 78 -25.44 -1.54 9.12
N GLU A 79 -24.98 -1.64 10.38
CA GLU A 79 -25.78 -1.23 11.55
C GLU A 79 -26.05 0.29 11.57
N ASN A 80 -25.05 1.13 11.26
CA ASN A 80 -25.16 2.58 11.44
C ASN A 80 -25.73 3.33 10.22
N ILE A 81 -25.60 2.79 9.01
CA ILE A 81 -26.05 3.46 7.79
C ILE A 81 -27.26 2.76 7.18
N TYR A 82 -27.26 1.42 7.11
CA TYR A 82 -28.34 0.68 6.43
C TYR A 82 -29.54 0.40 7.35
N LYS A 83 -29.28 0.03 8.60
CA LYS A 83 -30.33 -0.34 9.58
C LYS A 83 -30.80 0.83 10.46
N SER A 84 -30.11 1.97 10.44
CA SER A 84 -30.47 3.15 11.23
C SER A 84 -31.80 3.75 10.78
N ASN A 85 -32.88 3.35 11.44
CA ASN A 85 -34.26 3.82 11.23
C ASN A 85 -34.53 5.16 11.94
N GLY A 86 -33.64 6.15 11.74
CA GLY A 86 -33.97 7.56 11.97
C GLY A 86 -33.79 8.13 13.39
N THR A 87 -33.17 7.43 14.33
CA THR A 87 -33.00 7.98 15.70
C THR A 87 -31.88 9.02 15.80
N GLU A 88 -30.76 8.88 15.09
CA GLU A 88 -29.77 9.95 14.86
C GLU A 88 -29.03 9.70 13.54
N SER A 89 -29.49 10.31 12.44
CA SER A 89 -28.90 10.04 11.12
C SER A 89 -27.57 10.76 10.94
N LEU A 90 -26.49 10.03 10.65
CA LEU A 90 -25.22 10.59 10.18
C LEU A 90 -25.44 11.60 9.05
N GLN A 91 -24.66 12.70 9.06
CA GLN A 91 -24.71 13.71 8.01
C GLN A 91 -24.33 13.10 6.65
N VAL A 92 -24.85 13.66 5.56
CA VAL A 92 -24.68 13.12 4.19
C VAL A 92 -23.20 12.92 3.84
N TRP A 93 -22.34 13.89 4.15
CA TRP A 93 -20.91 13.79 3.86
C TRP A 93 -20.21 12.66 4.65
N GLN A 94 -20.67 12.36 5.87
CA GLN A 94 -20.15 11.25 6.67
C GLN A 94 -20.49 9.90 6.03
N LYS A 95 -21.70 9.77 5.49
CA LYS A 95 -22.13 8.60 4.73
C LYS A 95 -21.29 8.42 3.46
N VAL A 96 -21.05 9.51 2.72
CA VAL A 96 -20.20 9.50 1.50
C VAL A 96 -18.78 9.03 1.82
N ILE A 97 -18.15 9.60 2.85
CA ILE A 97 -16.80 9.19 3.28
C ILE A 97 -16.79 7.72 3.71
N SER A 98 -17.82 7.27 4.41
CA SER A 98 -17.91 5.87 4.87
C SER A 98 -18.05 4.90 3.69
N PHE A 99 -18.86 5.25 2.70
CA PHE A 99 -18.97 4.49 1.44
C PHE A 99 -17.63 4.43 0.69
N PHE A 100 -16.91 5.55 0.62
CA PHE A 100 -15.59 5.60 -0.01
C PHE A 100 -14.60 4.66 0.69
N PHE A 101 -14.54 4.70 2.03
CA PHE A 101 -13.69 3.79 2.78
C PHE A 101 -14.10 2.33 2.59
N LEU A 102 -15.41 2.00 2.63
CA LEU A 102 -15.89 0.64 2.45
C LEU A 102 -15.49 0.10 1.07
N SER A 103 -15.81 0.84 0.01
CA SER A 103 -15.46 0.48 -1.38
C SER A 103 -13.96 0.26 -1.54
N LYS A 104 -13.15 1.20 -1.05
CA LYS A 104 -11.68 1.10 -1.09
C LYS A 104 -11.18 -0.15 -0.38
N HIS A 105 -11.68 -0.41 0.83
CA HIS A 105 -11.27 -1.54 1.67
C HIS A 105 -11.65 -2.88 1.01
N SER A 106 -12.88 -3.02 0.53
CA SER A 106 -13.34 -4.19 -0.24
C SER A 106 -12.51 -4.42 -1.51
N MET A 107 -12.21 -3.38 -2.28
CA MET A 107 -11.36 -3.48 -3.48
C MET A 107 -9.96 -3.98 -3.12
N VAL A 108 -9.36 -3.44 -2.05
CA VAL A 108 -8.02 -3.84 -1.60
C VAL A 108 -8.01 -5.29 -1.11
N VAL A 109 -9.05 -5.76 -0.42
CA VAL A 109 -9.19 -7.18 -0.04
C VAL A 109 -9.21 -8.07 -1.28
N GLY A 110 -10.02 -7.72 -2.30
CA GLY A 110 -10.06 -8.46 -3.57
C GLY A 110 -8.69 -8.55 -4.22
N ILE A 111 -7.99 -7.42 -4.37
CA ILE A 111 -6.64 -7.37 -4.93
C ILE A 111 -5.65 -8.19 -4.09
N HIS A 112 -5.72 -8.09 -2.76
CA HIS A 112 -4.84 -8.83 -1.86
C HIS A 112 -5.01 -10.35 -2.02
N LEU A 113 -6.25 -10.84 -2.12
CA LEU A 113 -6.55 -12.24 -2.42
C LEU A 113 -6.01 -12.64 -3.80
N CYS A 114 -6.22 -11.81 -4.83
CA CYS A 114 -5.67 -12.07 -6.16
C CYS A 114 -4.14 -12.20 -6.13
N ILE A 115 -3.43 -11.30 -5.42
CA ILE A 115 -1.99 -11.35 -5.24
C ILE A 115 -1.56 -12.63 -4.49
N LEU A 116 -2.33 -13.06 -3.50
CA LEU A 116 -2.05 -14.30 -2.75
C LEU A 116 -2.17 -15.55 -3.63
N PHE A 117 -3.25 -15.65 -4.41
CA PHE A 117 -3.48 -16.77 -5.32
C PHE A 117 -2.45 -16.78 -6.46
N ARG A 118 -2.16 -15.61 -7.06
CA ARG A 118 -1.23 -15.46 -8.19
C ARG A 118 0.20 -15.10 -7.77
N ARG A 119 0.61 -15.44 -6.55
CA ARG A 119 1.95 -15.09 -6.01
C ARG A 119 3.12 -15.60 -6.86
N ARG A 120 2.94 -16.74 -7.55
CA ARG A 120 3.95 -17.31 -8.46
C ARG A 120 4.10 -16.45 -9.73
N GLU A 121 2.97 -16.05 -10.32
CA GLU A 121 2.94 -15.17 -11.49
C GLU A 121 3.52 -13.80 -11.16
N LEU A 122 3.15 -13.21 -10.02
CA LEU A 122 3.73 -11.94 -9.56
C LEU A 122 5.25 -12.01 -9.46
N LEU A 123 5.78 -13.11 -8.88
CA LEU A 123 7.22 -13.30 -8.79
C LEU A 123 7.86 -13.42 -10.18
N GLN A 124 7.24 -14.16 -11.10
CA GLN A 124 7.71 -14.33 -12.46
C GLN A 124 7.75 -12.97 -13.19
N VAL A 125 6.66 -12.19 -13.13
CA VAL A 125 6.60 -10.83 -13.70
C VAL A 125 7.74 -9.96 -13.18
N MET A 126 7.96 -9.95 -11.85
CA MET A 126 9.05 -9.16 -11.27
C MET A 126 10.44 -9.60 -11.74
N LYS A 127 10.67 -10.91 -11.85
CA LYS A 127 11.95 -11.47 -12.35
C LYS A 127 12.16 -11.16 -13.83
N THR A 128 11.14 -11.36 -14.66
CA THR A 128 11.20 -11.09 -16.10
C THR A 128 11.45 -9.62 -16.37
N CYS A 129 10.74 -8.71 -15.69
CA CYS A 129 10.96 -7.27 -15.86
C CYS A 129 12.40 -6.87 -15.49
N ALA A 130 12.93 -7.38 -14.37
CA ALA A 130 14.31 -7.12 -13.96
C ALA A 130 15.34 -7.73 -14.93
N TRP A 131 15.03 -8.87 -15.54
CA TRP A 131 15.87 -9.50 -16.56
C TRP A 131 15.89 -8.69 -17.86
N ILE A 132 14.73 -8.27 -18.35
CA ILE A 132 14.59 -7.40 -19.53
C ILE A 132 15.42 -6.13 -19.33
N GLU A 133 15.26 -5.45 -18.20
CA GLU A 133 15.97 -4.20 -17.92
C GLU A 133 17.49 -4.40 -17.92
N LYS A 134 17.98 -5.48 -17.31
CA LYS A 134 19.41 -5.84 -17.31
C LYS A 134 19.92 -6.12 -18.72
N LYS A 135 19.13 -6.82 -19.55
CA LYS A 135 19.53 -7.14 -20.93
C LYS A 135 19.58 -5.88 -21.79
N CYS A 136 18.54 -5.03 -21.74
CA CYS A 136 18.52 -3.76 -22.47
C CYS A 136 19.67 -2.82 -22.06
N ARG A 137 20.02 -2.78 -20.77
CA ARG A 137 21.15 -2.00 -20.28
C ARG A 137 22.50 -2.46 -20.85
N GLY A 138 22.64 -3.75 -21.14
CA GLY A 138 23.86 -4.31 -21.75
C GLY A 138 23.99 -4.04 -23.26
N VAL A 139 22.91 -3.65 -23.94
CA VAL A 139 22.85 -3.49 -25.41
C VAL A 139 22.83 -2.01 -25.85
N GLY A 140 22.55 -1.06 -24.96
CA GLY A 140 22.96 0.34 -25.17
C GLY A 140 21.86 1.36 -25.50
N PRO A 141 20.90 1.58 -24.59
CA PRO A 141 20.67 2.97 -24.21
C PRO A 141 20.93 3.14 -22.73
N SER A 142 21.84 4.04 -22.37
CA SER A 142 22.07 4.43 -20.98
C SER A 142 20.96 5.33 -20.44
N ASN A 143 20.05 5.86 -21.27
CA ASN A 143 19.09 6.89 -20.85
C ASN A 143 17.67 6.66 -21.43
N TYR A 144 17.01 5.57 -21.00
CA TYR A 144 15.63 5.25 -21.41
C TYR A 144 14.58 5.61 -20.34
N THR A 145 14.99 6.17 -19.21
CA THR A 145 14.07 6.53 -18.13
C THR A 145 13.36 7.85 -18.41
N LYS A 146 12.03 7.82 -18.49
CA LYS A 146 11.19 9.02 -18.51
C LYS A 146 10.99 9.55 -17.10
N ILE A 147 11.22 10.85 -16.89
CA ILE A 147 11.08 11.55 -15.60
C ILE A 147 9.65 11.44 -15.05
N SER A 148 8.63 11.51 -15.91
CA SER A 148 7.23 11.35 -15.51
C SER A 148 6.96 10.00 -14.85
N ILE A 149 7.57 8.93 -15.35
CA ILE A 149 7.42 7.59 -14.75
C ILE A 149 8.16 7.53 -13.42
N LEU A 150 9.36 8.10 -13.33
CA LEU A 150 10.12 8.17 -12.08
C LEU A 150 9.36 8.95 -11.00
N SER A 151 8.73 10.08 -11.33
CA SER A 151 7.95 10.86 -10.37
C SER A 151 6.73 10.09 -9.85
N HIS A 152 6.03 9.35 -10.72
CA HIS A 152 4.96 8.44 -10.27
C HIS A 152 5.48 7.33 -9.36
N LEU A 153 6.68 6.80 -9.63
CA LEU A 153 7.31 5.82 -8.75
C LEU A 153 7.63 6.44 -7.38
N ASP A 154 8.11 7.66 -7.32
CA ASP A 154 8.39 8.32 -6.03
C ASP A 154 7.13 8.66 -5.27
N ALA A 155 6.11 9.20 -5.94
CA ALA A 155 4.83 9.50 -5.33
C ALA A 155 4.22 8.25 -4.68
N ALA A 156 4.25 7.12 -5.39
CA ALA A 156 3.77 5.85 -4.84
C ALA A 156 4.72 5.23 -3.80
N LYS A 157 5.99 5.67 -3.70
CA LYS A 157 6.86 5.30 -2.56
C LYS A 157 6.51 6.14 -1.34
N PHE A 158 6.27 7.43 -1.53
CA PHE A 158 5.85 8.34 -0.48
C PHE A 158 4.52 7.92 0.14
N SER A 159 3.55 7.51 -0.70
CA SER A 159 2.25 7.02 -0.23
C SER A 159 2.36 5.79 0.68
N LEU A 160 3.39 4.95 0.52
CA LEU A 160 3.64 3.80 1.39
C LEU A 160 3.84 4.19 2.85
N PHE A 161 4.38 5.39 3.10
CA PHE A 161 4.62 5.92 4.45
C PHE A 161 3.56 6.95 4.86
N ALA A 162 3.12 7.80 3.94
CA ALA A 162 2.14 8.84 4.25
C ALA A 162 0.79 8.25 4.67
N VAL A 163 0.29 7.22 3.98
CA VAL A 163 -1.00 6.59 4.30
C VAL A 163 -1.05 6.01 5.73
N PRO A 164 -0.10 5.16 6.17
CA PRO A 164 -0.12 4.66 7.54
C PRO A 164 0.06 5.75 8.59
N ILE A 165 0.85 6.80 8.32
CA ILE A 165 0.99 7.94 9.24
C ILE A 165 -0.34 8.69 9.38
N VAL A 166 -1.00 9.00 8.27
CA VAL A 166 -2.29 9.71 8.28
C VAL A 166 -3.36 8.87 8.97
N LEU A 167 -3.48 7.58 8.64
CA LEU A 167 -4.46 6.71 9.29
C LEU A 167 -4.12 6.47 10.78
N GLY A 168 -2.84 6.32 11.13
CA GLY A 168 -2.44 6.16 12.52
C GLY A 168 -2.69 7.41 13.38
N THR A 169 -2.42 8.60 12.82
CA THR A 169 -2.72 9.89 13.50
C THR A 169 -4.23 10.11 13.61
N LEU A 170 -5.01 9.78 12.58
CA LEU A 170 -6.48 9.79 12.66
C LEU A 170 -6.98 8.85 13.76
N GLY A 171 -6.48 7.62 13.84
CA GLY A 171 -6.86 6.69 14.91
C GLY A 171 -6.48 7.15 16.32
N LEU A 172 -5.40 7.92 16.45
CA LEU A 172 -4.93 8.47 17.72
C LEU A 172 -5.75 9.68 18.17
N PHE A 173 -5.99 10.65 17.27
CA PHE A 173 -6.63 11.92 17.60
C PHE A 173 -8.15 11.94 17.38
N ARG A 174 -8.66 11.06 16.52
CA ARG A 174 -10.07 10.94 16.14
C ARG A 174 -10.49 9.46 16.14
N PRO A 175 -10.46 8.78 17.30
CA PRO A 175 -10.71 7.34 17.40
C PRO A 175 -12.14 6.92 17.01
N CYS A 176 -13.09 7.85 16.91
CA CYS A 176 -14.46 7.57 16.47
C CYS A 176 -14.69 7.83 14.96
N MET A 177 -13.72 8.43 14.27
CA MET A 177 -13.83 8.69 12.84
C MET A 177 -13.55 7.42 12.03
N PRO A 178 -14.34 7.11 10.98
CA PRO A 178 -14.03 6.06 10.02
C PRO A 178 -12.63 6.23 9.42
N PRO A 179 -11.86 5.14 9.19
CA PRO A 179 -12.24 3.73 9.26
C PRO A 179 -12.02 3.08 10.65
N SER A 180 -12.00 3.88 11.72
CA SER A 180 -11.77 3.33 13.06
C SER A 180 -12.82 2.28 13.45
N ILE A 181 -12.34 1.17 13.98
CA ILE A 181 -13.19 0.12 14.57
C ILE A 181 -13.37 0.30 16.08
N ALA A 182 -12.70 1.28 16.69
CA ALA A 182 -12.75 1.50 18.13
C ALA A 182 -14.17 1.80 18.63
N ASN A 183 -14.98 2.51 17.83
CA ASN A 183 -16.38 2.81 18.14
C ASN A 183 -17.27 1.55 18.28
N ILE A 184 -16.87 0.42 17.70
CA ILE A 184 -17.71 -0.80 17.74
C ILE A 184 -17.28 -1.71 18.89
N LEU A 185 -15.98 -1.73 19.18
CA LEU A 185 -15.37 -2.72 20.07
C LEU A 185 -15.06 -2.18 21.46
N ILE A 186 -14.79 -0.87 21.60
CA ILE A 186 -14.13 -0.34 22.80
C ILE A 186 -14.78 0.97 23.30
N LEU A 187 -15.28 1.83 22.40
CA LEU A 187 -15.73 3.18 22.72
C LEU A 187 -17.19 3.38 22.35
N GLU A 188 -18.01 3.88 23.27
CA GLU A 188 -19.35 4.37 22.97
C GLU A 188 -19.25 5.83 22.52
N CYS A 189 -19.07 6.06 21.22
CA CYS A 189 -18.99 7.43 20.70
C CYS A 189 -20.39 8.05 20.68
N ARG A 190 -20.75 8.80 21.75
CA ARG A 190 -22.07 9.45 21.91
C ARG A 190 -22.29 10.64 20.96
N ASP A 191 -21.26 11.43 20.66
CA ASP A 191 -21.38 12.68 19.87
C ASP A 191 -20.82 12.55 18.45
N GLY A 192 -21.14 11.46 17.76
CA GLY A 192 -20.70 11.22 16.38
C GLY A 192 -19.20 10.85 16.27
N TRP A 193 -18.43 11.62 15.48
CA TRP A 193 -17.00 11.32 15.23
C TRP A 193 -16.04 12.01 16.22
N GLY A 194 -16.59 12.80 17.16
CA GLY A 194 -15.84 13.36 18.28
C GLY A 194 -15.83 12.39 19.45
N ASP A 195 -14.67 12.21 20.06
CA ASP A 195 -14.58 11.61 21.39
C ASP A 195 -13.45 12.29 22.15
N GLN A 196 -13.80 12.85 23.30
CA GLN A 196 -12.89 13.55 24.19
C GLN A 196 -12.47 12.69 25.39
N GLU A 197 -13.14 11.58 25.67
CA GLU A 197 -13.00 10.85 26.94
C GLU A 197 -12.23 9.52 26.85
N ALA A 198 -11.98 8.98 25.65
CA ALA A 198 -11.17 7.76 25.51
C ALA A 198 -9.78 7.87 26.17
N ALA A 199 -9.43 6.87 27.01
CA ALA A 199 -8.11 6.76 27.63
C ALA A 199 -6.96 6.75 26.59
N LEU A 200 -5.84 7.39 26.92
CA LEU A 200 -4.70 7.54 26.01
C LEU A 200 -4.16 6.20 25.46
N TRP A 201 -4.12 5.16 26.29
CA TRP A 201 -3.66 3.83 25.88
C TRP A 201 -4.58 3.19 24.83
N VAL A 202 -5.90 3.39 24.92
CA VAL A 202 -6.86 2.92 23.91
C VAL A 202 -6.63 3.64 22.59
N ARG A 203 -6.42 4.96 22.64
CA ARG A 203 -6.10 5.77 21.45
C ARG A 203 -4.80 5.32 20.78
N LEU A 204 -3.77 5.02 21.59
CA LEU A 204 -2.50 4.52 21.08
C LEU A 204 -2.65 3.18 20.37
N ILE A 205 -3.36 2.22 20.97
CA ILE A 205 -3.62 0.90 20.38
C ILE A 205 -4.42 1.05 19.08
N ASN A 206 -5.47 1.87 19.07
CA ASN A 206 -6.27 2.13 17.88
C ASN A 206 -5.44 2.77 16.75
N GLY A 207 -4.64 3.79 17.07
CA GLY A 207 -3.74 4.43 16.11
C GLY A 207 -2.72 3.46 15.52
N LEU A 208 -2.11 2.59 16.34
CA LEU A 208 -1.19 1.56 15.86
C LEU A 208 -1.89 0.54 14.95
N LEU A 209 -3.09 0.09 15.33
CA LEU A 209 -3.86 -0.85 14.52
C LEU A 209 -4.26 -0.23 13.18
N GLN A 210 -4.78 1.00 13.18
CA GLN A 210 -5.12 1.73 11.94
C GLN A 210 -3.89 2.01 11.07
N GLY A 211 -2.76 2.38 11.68
CA GLY A 211 -1.50 2.54 10.97
C GLY A 211 -1.06 1.23 10.32
N SER A 212 -1.22 0.09 11.00
CA SER A 212 -0.88 -1.23 10.46
C SER A 212 -1.77 -1.61 9.27
N VAL A 213 -3.08 -1.40 9.38
CA VAL A 213 -4.05 -1.58 8.29
C VAL A 213 -3.73 -0.65 7.13
N GLY A 214 -3.44 0.61 7.42
CA GLY A 214 -3.03 1.62 6.45
C GLY A 214 -1.77 1.22 5.68
N LEU A 215 -0.80 0.63 6.37
CA LEU A 215 0.42 0.11 5.76
C LEU A 215 0.10 -1.06 4.82
N SER A 216 -0.75 -2.00 5.23
CA SER A 216 -1.18 -3.11 4.37
C SER A 216 -1.89 -2.62 3.11
N VAL A 217 -2.81 -1.66 3.26
CA VAL A 217 -3.53 -1.04 2.15
C VAL A 217 -2.58 -0.36 1.18
N ALA A 218 -1.69 0.49 1.72
CA ALA A 218 -0.71 1.19 0.90
C ALA A 218 0.22 0.21 0.17
N ALA A 219 0.67 -0.85 0.86
CA ALA A 219 1.54 -1.85 0.26
C ALA A 219 0.85 -2.61 -0.90
N VAL A 220 -0.41 -3.01 -0.74
CA VAL A 220 -1.17 -3.69 -1.80
C VAL A 220 -1.38 -2.77 -3.01
N ILE A 221 -1.81 -1.53 -2.78
CA ILE A 221 -2.04 -0.55 -3.86
C ILE A 221 -0.74 -0.23 -4.60
N VAL A 222 0.34 0.08 -3.86
CA VAL A 222 1.64 0.43 -4.45
C VAL A 222 2.22 -0.74 -5.23
N THR A 223 2.05 -1.97 -4.75
CA THR A 223 2.45 -3.17 -5.49
C THR A 223 1.69 -3.30 -6.78
N THR A 224 0.38 -3.08 -6.74
CA THR A 224 -0.48 -3.20 -7.91
C THR A 224 -0.12 -2.16 -8.97
N ILE A 225 -0.07 -0.89 -8.60
CA ILE A 225 0.28 0.20 -9.52
C ILE A 225 1.69 0.01 -10.07
N LYS A 226 2.69 -0.21 -9.21
CA LYS A 226 4.09 -0.25 -9.66
C LYS A 226 4.48 -1.56 -10.32
N ARG A 227 4.15 -2.70 -9.71
CA ARG A 227 4.68 -4.02 -10.12
C ARG A 227 3.80 -4.75 -11.11
N ILE A 228 2.49 -4.53 -11.08
CA ILE A 228 1.56 -5.21 -11.99
C ILE A 228 1.30 -4.34 -13.22
N PHE A 229 1.08 -3.03 -13.04
CA PHE A 229 0.75 -2.15 -14.17
C PHE A 229 1.97 -1.43 -14.76
N LEU A 230 2.64 -0.58 -13.99
CA LEU A 230 3.61 0.37 -14.54
C LEU A 230 4.91 -0.29 -15.01
N TYR A 231 5.54 -1.12 -14.16
CA TYR A 231 6.84 -1.71 -14.50
C TYR A 231 6.77 -2.62 -15.73
N PRO A 232 5.82 -3.57 -15.84
CA PRO A 232 5.76 -4.45 -16.99
C PRO A 232 5.49 -3.67 -18.28
N ALA A 233 4.59 -2.69 -18.26
CA ALA A 233 4.30 -1.86 -19.42
C ALA A 233 5.56 -1.14 -19.94
N VAL A 234 6.34 -0.54 -19.05
CA VAL A 234 7.56 0.19 -19.40
C VAL A 234 8.66 -0.76 -19.88
N MET A 235 8.77 -1.95 -19.29
CA MET A 235 9.76 -2.95 -19.72
C MET A 235 9.43 -3.53 -21.09
N VAL A 236 8.14 -3.77 -21.39
CA VAL A 236 7.71 -4.21 -22.72
C VAL A 236 7.97 -3.13 -23.77
N GLU A 237 7.64 -1.86 -23.48
CA GLU A 237 7.96 -0.73 -24.37
C GLU A 237 9.48 -0.67 -24.67
N LEU A 238 10.31 -0.83 -23.63
CA LEU A 238 11.76 -0.84 -23.76
C LEU A 238 12.28 -2.01 -24.60
N TRP A 239 11.70 -3.20 -24.39
CA TRP A 239 12.08 -4.42 -25.09
C TRP A 239 11.81 -4.33 -26.59
N ILE A 240 10.61 -3.87 -26.97
CA ILE A 240 10.21 -3.66 -28.37
C ILE A 240 11.20 -2.70 -29.06
N LYS A 241 11.47 -1.55 -28.46
CA LYS A 241 12.44 -0.57 -28.99
C LYS A 241 13.87 -1.11 -29.13
N THR A 242 14.21 -2.13 -28.36
CA THR A 242 15.54 -2.76 -28.44
C THR A 242 15.59 -3.79 -29.57
N ILE A 243 14.50 -4.48 -29.88
CA ILE A 243 14.42 -5.47 -30.97
C ILE A 243 14.24 -4.81 -32.33
N GLU A 244 13.51 -3.69 -32.41
CA GLU A 244 13.28 -2.95 -33.65
C GLU A 244 14.52 -2.18 -34.16
N ARG A 245 15.60 -2.14 -33.37
CA ARG A 245 16.91 -1.59 -33.78
C ARG A 245 17.79 -2.67 -34.39
#